data_AF-A0A7S2C692-F1
#
_entry.id   AF-A0A7S2C692-F1
#
_cell.length_a   1.000
_cell.length_b   1.000
_cell.length_c   1.000
_cell.angle_alpha   90.00
_cell.angle_beta   90.00
_cell.angle_gamma   90.00
#
_symmetry.space_group_name_H-M   'P 1'
#
loop_
_entity.id
_entity.type
_entity.pdbx_description
1 polymer ?
#
loop_
_entity_poly.entity_id
_entity_poly.type
_entity_poly.pdbx_seq_one_letter_code
_entity_poly.pdbx_strand_id
1 'polypeptide(L)'
;GEGGEGGEGGEGGGDVVPPAASSAPGAAVGRINGSARQYPLRYMPPPRMDDPMSPEDEAAIFPEGAIPLCPSCGERARPSILMFDDGEYLWHKSQDVRWRTYKKCVEAEIAELAELAEGQARKARVAILEIGAGNNVTTVRNTSEQLCCHFSDACVSFIRVNPELPLADDPELQKEGHEFIPIMAYGLEAIKKINATIMQWQAEAEAAQLEENDAARCGDLSGFLKAVGALDEGAVEGA
;
A
#
# COMPACT_ATOMS: atom_id res chain seq x y z
N GLY A 1 19.82 -14.72 47.04
CA GLY A 1 18.49 -14.55 47.66
C GLY A 1 18.18 -13.07 47.63
N GLU A 2 16.97 -12.60 47.38
CA GLU A 2 15.63 -13.19 47.28
C GLU A 2 14.92 -12.34 46.19
N GLY A 3 14.08 -12.85 45.29
CA GLY A 3 12.81 -13.54 45.55
C GLY A 3 11.70 -12.51 45.72
N GLY A 4 10.81 -12.35 44.73
CA GLY A 4 9.70 -11.40 44.82
C GLY A 4 8.80 -11.36 43.58
N GLU A 5 8.13 -12.48 43.30
CA GLU A 5 6.92 -12.55 42.47
C GLU A 5 5.74 -11.85 43.16
N GLY A 6 4.79 -11.36 42.35
CA GLY A 6 3.46 -10.92 42.77
C GLY A 6 3.01 -9.64 42.05
N GLY A 7 1.90 -9.57 41.34
CA GLY A 7 0.85 -10.57 41.15
C GLY A 7 -0.08 -10.17 40.01
N GLU A 8 -0.75 -11.19 39.50
CA GLU A 8 -1.89 -11.09 38.60
C GLU A 8 -3.03 -10.32 39.26
N GLY A 9 -3.67 -9.46 38.49
CA GLY A 9 -4.79 -8.65 38.97
C GLY A 9 -5.71 -8.26 37.82
N GLY A 10 -6.80 -9.03 37.68
CA GLY A 10 -8.12 -8.45 37.45
C GLY A 10 -8.51 -8.13 36.03
N GLU A 11 -9.11 -9.14 35.40
CA GLU A 11 -10.04 -9.11 34.28
C GLU A 11 -10.98 -7.87 34.27
N GLY A 12 -11.08 -7.25 33.10
CA GLY A 12 -12.05 -6.21 32.81
C GLY A 12 -11.93 -5.64 31.39
N GLY A 13 -11.31 -6.38 30.46
CA GLY A 13 -11.23 -5.99 29.06
C GLY A 13 -12.51 -6.40 28.34
N GLY A 14 -13.55 -5.58 28.43
CA GLY A 14 -14.67 -5.71 27.52
C GLY A 14 -14.15 -5.53 26.09
N ASP A 15 -14.09 -6.61 25.32
CA ASP A 15 -13.88 -6.56 23.88
C ASP A 15 -14.94 -5.63 23.30
N VAL A 16 -14.55 -4.41 22.96
CA VAL A 16 -15.39 -3.51 22.17
C VAL A 16 -15.39 -4.10 20.77
N VAL A 17 -16.34 -4.99 20.52
CA VAL A 17 -16.65 -5.49 19.18
C VAL A 17 -16.95 -4.25 18.33
N PRO A 18 -16.14 -3.96 17.29
CA PRO A 18 -16.43 -2.84 16.42
C PRO A 18 -17.81 -3.08 15.78
N PRO A 19 -18.67 -2.05 15.68
CA PRO A 19 -19.96 -2.21 15.03
C PRO A 19 -19.75 -2.77 13.62
N ALA A 20 -20.61 -3.72 13.23
CA ALA A 20 -20.57 -4.38 11.94
C ALA A 20 -20.45 -3.34 10.82
N ALA A 21 -19.54 -3.60 9.88
CA ALA A 21 -19.30 -2.74 8.73
C ALA A 21 -20.63 -2.46 8.00
N SER A 22 -21.07 -1.20 8.06
CA SER A 22 -22.20 -0.71 7.27
C SER A 22 -21.92 -1.03 5.80
N SER A 23 -22.86 -1.74 5.17
CA SER A 23 -22.83 -2.20 3.76
C SER A 23 -22.95 -1.07 2.73
N ALA A 24 -22.47 0.13 3.05
CA ALA A 24 -22.44 1.26 2.14
C ALA A 24 -21.16 1.22 1.26
N PRO A 25 -21.24 1.60 -0.01
CA PRO A 25 -20.14 1.46 -0.96
C PRO A 25 -18.99 2.43 -0.62
N GLY A 26 -17.96 1.87 0.04
CA GLY A 26 -16.63 2.44 0.19
C GLY A 26 -16.48 3.37 1.39
N ALA A 27 -15.91 2.83 2.47
CA ALA A 27 -15.35 3.66 3.54
C ALA A 27 -14.07 4.35 3.04
N ALA A 28 -14.05 5.67 3.11
CA ALA A 28 -12.85 6.47 2.86
C ALA A 28 -12.79 7.58 3.93
N VAL A 29 -11.65 7.68 4.62
CA VAL A 29 -11.38 8.80 5.53
C VAL A 29 -11.37 10.09 4.71
N GLY A 30 -12.30 11.01 5.00
CA GLY A 30 -12.36 12.33 4.37
C GLY A 30 -13.34 12.52 3.21
N ARG A 31 -14.25 11.57 2.92
CA ARG A 31 -15.33 11.80 1.94
C ARG A 31 -16.35 12.83 2.46
N ILE A 32 -16.13 14.09 2.13
CA ILE A 32 -17.16 15.12 2.00
C ILE A 32 -17.38 15.28 0.48
N ASN A 33 -18.27 14.49 -0.11
CA ASN A 33 -18.84 14.64 -1.47
C ASN A 33 -17.92 14.94 -2.67
N GLY A 34 -16.63 14.60 -2.66
CA GLY A 34 -15.78 14.65 -3.85
C GLY A 34 -15.55 16.04 -4.47
N SER A 35 -16.09 17.10 -3.88
CA SER A 35 -15.81 18.48 -4.24
C SER A 35 -14.49 18.92 -3.61
N ALA A 36 -13.57 19.45 -4.42
CA ALA A 36 -12.34 20.07 -3.92
C ALA A 36 -12.71 21.11 -2.85
N ARG A 37 -12.08 21.04 -1.66
CA ARG A 37 -12.19 22.13 -0.69
C ARG A 37 -11.51 23.35 -1.30
N GLN A 38 -12.31 24.27 -1.84
CA GLN A 38 -11.82 25.54 -2.40
C GLN A 38 -11.08 26.38 -1.35
N TYR A 39 -11.41 26.18 -0.08
CA TYR A 39 -10.82 26.88 1.06
C TYR A 39 -10.55 25.86 2.18
N PRO A 40 -9.44 25.09 2.12
CA PRO A 40 -9.03 24.29 3.25
C PRO A 40 -8.87 25.22 4.46
N LEU A 41 -9.39 24.81 5.62
CA LEU A 41 -9.27 25.57 6.87
C LEU A 41 -9.95 26.95 6.87
N ARG A 42 -10.94 27.22 6.00
CA ARG A 42 -11.65 28.52 5.95
C ARG A 42 -12.27 28.99 7.27
N TYR A 43 -12.52 28.05 8.19
CA TYR A 43 -13.08 28.32 9.51
C TYR A 43 -12.04 28.21 10.63
N MET A 44 -10.79 27.93 10.29
CA MET A 44 -9.67 27.91 11.23
C MET A 44 -8.88 29.20 11.00
N PRO A 45 -9.06 30.24 11.83
CA PRO A 45 -8.27 31.45 11.71
C PRO A 45 -6.78 31.11 11.82
N PRO A 46 -5.89 31.88 11.15
CA PRO A 46 -4.46 31.65 11.26
C PRO A 46 -4.02 31.79 12.73
N PRO A 47 -3.10 30.94 13.21
CA PRO A 47 -2.62 31.05 14.58
C PRO A 47 -1.97 32.42 14.78
N ARG A 48 -2.51 33.23 15.69
CA ARG A 48 -1.89 34.48 16.11
C ARG A 48 -0.79 34.10 17.10
N MET A 49 0.46 34.14 16.65
CA MET A 49 1.63 33.79 17.47
C MET A 49 1.74 34.67 18.74
N ASP A 50 1.15 35.86 18.71
CA ASP A 50 1.31 36.89 19.75
C ASP A 50 0.05 37.07 20.62
N ASP A 51 -1.01 36.29 20.37
CA ASP A 51 -2.32 36.46 21.01
C ASP A 51 -2.89 35.10 21.41
N PRO A 52 -2.92 34.74 22.71
CA PRO A 52 -3.57 33.52 23.15
C PRO A 52 -5.03 33.55 22.70
N MET A 53 -5.52 32.43 22.14
CA MET A 53 -6.90 32.33 21.65
C MET A 53 -7.88 32.81 22.73
N SER A 54 -8.69 33.82 22.41
CA SER A 54 -9.69 34.32 23.35
C SER A 54 -10.75 33.23 23.61
N PRO A 55 -11.39 33.21 24.78
CA PRO A 55 -12.48 32.27 25.06
C PRO A 55 -13.63 32.38 24.04
N GLU A 56 -13.87 33.57 23.49
CA GLU A 56 -14.87 33.81 22.44
C GLU A 56 -14.49 33.16 21.11
N ASP A 57 -13.21 33.27 20.72
CA ASP A 57 -12.69 32.62 19.51
C ASP A 57 -12.68 31.09 19.66
N GLU A 58 -12.32 30.57 20.83
CA GLU A 58 -12.36 29.13 21.11
C GLU A 58 -13.79 28.60 20.98
N ALA A 59 -14.78 29.28 21.56
CA ALA A 59 -16.18 28.90 21.47
C ALA A 59 -16.73 28.97 20.04
N ALA A 60 -16.21 29.88 19.20
CA ALA A 60 -16.57 29.98 17.78
C ALA A 60 -15.96 28.85 16.93
N ILE A 61 -14.71 28.45 17.20
CA ILE A 61 -14.00 27.39 16.48
C ILE A 61 -14.49 26.00 16.93
N PHE A 62 -14.77 25.84 18.22
CA PHE A 62 -15.25 24.62 18.85
C PHE A 62 -16.57 24.86 19.60
N PRO A 63 -17.70 24.93 18.87
CA PRO A 63 -19.01 25.08 19.48
C PRO A 63 -19.29 23.98 20.52
N GLU A 64 -20.15 24.28 21.48
CA GLU A 64 -20.58 23.31 22.47
C GLU A 64 -21.19 22.07 21.78
N GLY A 65 -20.71 20.88 22.16
CA GLY A 65 -21.09 19.60 21.53
C GLY A 65 -20.37 19.26 20.22
N ALA A 66 -19.50 20.13 19.69
CA ALA A 66 -18.74 19.83 18.47
C ALA A 66 -17.54 18.90 18.73
N ILE A 67 -17.01 18.89 19.95
CA ILE A 67 -15.92 18.00 20.35
C ILE A 67 -16.52 16.73 20.97
N PRO A 68 -16.17 15.53 20.46
CA PRO A 68 -16.62 14.28 21.08
C PRO A 68 -16.13 14.20 22.54
N LEU A 69 -16.97 13.70 23.44
CA LEU A 69 -16.62 13.49 24.84
C LEU A 69 -16.24 12.03 25.09
N CYS A 70 -15.34 11.80 26.03
CA CYS A 70 -14.97 10.46 26.48
C CYS A 70 -16.16 9.83 27.22
N PRO A 71 -16.66 8.64 26.81
CA PRO A 71 -17.79 8.01 27.49
C PRO A 71 -17.47 7.54 28.92
N SER A 72 -16.19 7.46 29.28
CA SER A 72 -15.74 7.02 30.62
C SER A 72 -15.61 8.19 31.61
N CYS A 73 -14.98 9.30 31.21
CA CYS A 73 -14.72 10.44 32.11
C CYS A 73 -15.47 11.72 31.76
N GLY A 74 -16.14 11.81 30.60
CA GLY A 74 -16.85 13.01 30.15
C GLY A 74 -15.96 14.12 29.60
N GLU A 75 -14.63 14.00 29.69
CA GLU A 75 -13.67 14.98 29.17
C GLU A 75 -13.66 15.02 27.63
N ARG A 76 -13.17 16.13 27.07
CA ARG A 76 -12.99 16.31 25.61
C ARG A 76 -12.07 15.22 25.05
N ALA A 77 -12.56 14.43 24.09
CA ALA A 77 -11.79 13.41 23.41
C ALA A 77 -10.89 14.03 22.33
N ARG A 78 -9.65 13.55 22.25
CA ARG A 78 -8.71 13.88 21.18
C ARG A 78 -8.67 12.77 20.12
N PRO A 79 -8.38 13.08 18.86
CA PRO A 79 -8.08 12.05 17.87
C PRO A 79 -6.89 11.20 18.34
N SER A 80 -6.91 9.91 18.02
CA SER A 80 -5.79 9.00 18.28
C SER A 80 -4.70 9.21 17.20
N ILE A 81 -4.05 10.37 17.26
CA ILE A 81 -2.92 10.76 16.44
C ILE A 81 -1.85 11.36 17.35
N LEU A 82 -0.58 11.26 16.95
CA LEU A 82 0.51 11.94 17.65
C LEU A 82 0.47 13.42 17.28
N MET A 83 0.16 14.29 18.24
CA MET A 83 0.23 15.73 18.05
C MET A 83 1.62 16.25 18.42
N PHE A 84 1.95 17.47 17.98
CA PHE A 84 3.15 18.15 18.48
C PHE A 84 3.04 18.37 19.99
N ASP A 85 4.17 18.28 20.68
CA ASP A 85 4.30 18.34 22.14
C ASP A 85 3.61 17.22 22.93
N ASP A 86 2.99 16.24 22.27
CA ASP A 86 2.65 14.98 22.92
C ASP A 86 3.94 14.19 23.21
N GLY A 87 4.09 13.68 24.43
CA GLY A 87 5.17 12.75 24.78
C GLY A 87 4.94 11.33 24.23
N GLU A 88 3.68 10.96 24.03
CA GLU A 88 3.25 9.69 23.45
C GLU A 88 1.82 9.84 22.90
N TYR A 89 1.45 8.99 21.94
CA TYR A 89 0.06 8.83 21.52
C TYR A 89 -0.48 7.50 22.04
N LEU A 90 -1.80 7.37 22.15
CA LEU A 90 -2.40 6.11 22.59
C LEU A 90 -2.16 5.02 21.55
N TRP A 91 -1.15 4.19 21.77
CA TRP A 91 -0.83 3.08 20.90
C TRP A 91 -1.92 2.03 20.89
N HIS A 92 -2.42 1.71 19.70
CA HIS A 92 -3.35 0.60 19.55
C HIS A 92 -2.58 -0.69 19.27
N LYS A 93 -2.48 -1.57 20.28
CA LYS A 93 -1.71 -2.84 20.18
C LYS A 93 -2.04 -3.65 18.93
N SER A 94 -3.31 -3.66 18.49
CA SER A 94 -3.71 -4.38 17.27
C SER A 94 -3.10 -3.81 15.98
N GLN A 95 -2.78 -2.51 15.91
CA GLN A 95 -2.13 -1.92 14.74
C GLN A 95 -0.68 -2.38 14.63
N ASP A 96 0.02 -2.41 15.75
CA ASP A 96 1.40 -2.89 15.84
C ASP A 96 1.48 -4.41 15.54
N VAL A 97 0.56 -5.21 16.09
CA VAL A 97 0.42 -6.63 15.73
C VAL A 97 0.17 -6.81 14.24
N ARG A 98 -0.80 -6.07 13.66
CA ARG A 98 -1.08 -6.12 12.21
C ARG A 98 0.16 -5.79 11.37
N TRP A 99 0.90 -4.76 11.73
CA TRP A 99 2.13 -4.38 11.01
C TRP A 99 3.19 -5.47 11.08
N ARG A 100 3.46 -6.02 12.26
CA ARG A 100 4.43 -7.12 12.42
C ARG A 100 3.99 -8.37 11.67
N THR A 101 2.71 -8.73 11.75
CA THR A 101 2.16 -9.89 11.02
C THR A 101 2.30 -9.69 9.51
N TYR A 102 1.94 -8.52 8.98
CA TYR A 102 2.10 -8.20 7.57
C TYR A 102 3.55 -8.37 7.11
N LYS A 103 4.52 -7.80 7.84
CA LYS A 103 5.95 -7.95 7.52
C LYS A 103 6.39 -9.41 7.49
N LYS A 104 6.00 -10.20 8.50
CA LYS A 104 6.32 -11.63 8.55
C LYS A 104 5.72 -12.41 7.38
N CYS A 105 4.50 -12.09 6.97
CA CYS A 105 3.89 -12.73 5.80
C CYS A 105 4.68 -12.40 4.52
N VAL A 106 5.05 -11.13 4.31
CA VAL A 106 5.87 -10.72 3.16
C VAL A 106 7.23 -11.43 3.15
N GLU A 107 7.89 -11.53 4.31
CA GLU A 107 9.16 -12.27 4.46
C GLU A 107 9.00 -13.76 4.10
N ALA A 108 7.93 -14.39 4.57
CA ALA A 108 7.66 -15.80 4.28
C ALA A 108 7.42 -16.03 2.78
N GLU A 109 6.64 -15.17 2.12
CA GLU A 109 6.40 -15.22 0.68
C GLU A 109 7.70 -15.04 -0.13
N ILE A 110 8.58 -14.12 0.30
CA ILE A 110 9.89 -13.92 -0.33
C ILE A 110 10.75 -15.19 -0.20
N ALA A 111 10.77 -15.81 0.98
CA ALA A 111 11.52 -17.04 1.23
C ALA A 111 10.98 -18.22 0.40
N GLU A 112 9.66 -18.40 0.36
CA GLU A 112 9.02 -19.45 -0.43
C GLU A 112 9.32 -19.29 -1.93
N LEU A 113 9.24 -18.06 -2.46
CA LEU A 113 9.61 -17.78 -3.85
C LEU A 113 11.10 -18.04 -4.13
N ALA A 114 11.97 -17.82 -3.13
CA ALA A 114 13.39 -18.12 -3.26
C ALA A 114 13.67 -19.63 -3.27
N GLU A 115 12.99 -20.41 -2.43
CA GLU A 115 13.06 -21.88 -2.41
C GLU A 115 12.53 -22.50 -3.71
N LEU A 116 11.40 -22.01 -4.24
CA LEU A 116 10.87 -22.48 -5.52
C LEU A 116 11.80 -22.18 -6.71
N ALA A 117 12.61 -21.14 -6.57
CA ALA A 117 13.64 -20.79 -7.55
C ALA A 117 14.95 -21.57 -7.34
N GLU A 118 15.06 -22.45 -6.34
CA GLU A 118 16.27 -23.20 -6.05
C GLU A 118 16.60 -24.15 -7.23
N GLY A 119 17.68 -23.80 -7.95
CA GLY A 119 18.06 -24.41 -9.25
C GLY A 119 18.00 -23.44 -10.44
N GLN A 120 17.38 -22.27 -10.26
CA GLN A 120 17.39 -21.13 -11.17
C GLN A 120 18.16 -19.97 -10.53
N ALA A 121 18.95 -19.21 -11.30
CA ALA A 121 19.73 -18.06 -10.79
C ALA A 121 18.86 -16.82 -10.48
N ARG A 122 17.60 -17.00 -10.07
CA ARG A 122 16.61 -15.92 -9.98
C ARG A 122 16.14 -15.74 -8.55
N LYS A 123 16.44 -14.57 -7.97
CA LYS A 123 15.90 -14.15 -6.67
C LYS A 123 14.45 -13.68 -6.79
N ALA A 124 13.73 -13.72 -5.67
CA ALA A 124 12.43 -13.06 -5.54
C ALA A 124 12.56 -11.56 -5.89
N ARG A 125 11.52 -10.98 -6.49
CA ARG A 125 11.49 -9.56 -6.88
C ARG A 125 10.51 -8.81 -6.00
N VAL A 126 10.97 -7.73 -5.38
CA VAL A 126 10.17 -6.92 -4.44
C VAL A 126 10.18 -5.49 -4.93
N ALA A 127 9.01 -4.90 -5.12
CA ALA A 127 8.88 -3.48 -5.41
C ALA A 127 8.37 -2.74 -4.17
N ILE A 128 9.13 -1.76 -3.69
CA ILE A 128 8.73 -0.84 -2.63
C ILE A 128 8.27 0.45 -3.30
N LEU A 129 6.98 0.79 -3.19
CA LEU A 129 6.40 1.98 -3.78
C LEU A 129 6.03 3.00 -2.70
N GLU A 130 6.76 4.10 -2.65
CA GLU A 130 6.49 5.24 -1.77
C GLU A 130 5.87 6.38 -2.57
N ILE A 131 4.78 6.99 -2.05
CA ILE A 131 4.05 8.04 -2.75
C ILE A 131 3.78 9.21 -1.81
N GLY A 132 4.24 10.40 -2.18
CA GLY A 132 3.89 11.66 -1.52
C GLY A 132 4.45 11.83 -0.10
N ALA A 133 5.48 11.07 0.29
CA ALA A 133 6.13 11.26 1.59
C ALA A 133 7.06 12.49 1.56
N GLY A 134 6.70 13.52 2.32
CA GLY A 134 7.47 14.76 2.47
C GLY A 134 8.53 14.70 3.57
N ASN A 135 9.20 15.83 3.84
CA ASN A 135 10.31 15.92 4.80
C ASN A 135 9.92 16.42 6.21
N ASN A 136 8.69 16.90 6.41
CA ASN A 136 8.28 17.43 7.72
C ASN A 136 8.14 16.32 8.78
N VAL A 137 7.69 15.14 8.36
CA VAL A 137 7.61 13.92 9.18
C VAL A 137 8.11 12.77 8.33
N THR A 138 9.38 12.38 8.53
CA THR A 138 10.11 11.45 7.66
C THR A 138 9.84 9.98 7.94
N THR A 139 8.90 9.64 8.84
CA THR A 139 8.65 8.25 9.27
C THR A 139 8.39 7.30 8.10
N VAL A 140 7.62 7.73 7.10
CA VAL A 140 7.36 6.93 5.89
C VAL A 140 8.62 6.76 5.04
N ARG A 141 9.43 7.82 4.90
CA ARG A 141 10.71 7.79 4.16
C ARG A 141 11.69 6.82 4.80
N ASN A 142 11.89 6.97 6.11
CA ASN A 142 12.74 6.11 6.91
C ASN A 142 12.27 4.64 6.85
N THR A 143 10.95 4.39 6.91
CA THR A 143 10.41 3.03 6.85
C THR A 143 10.68 2.40 5.48
N SER A 144 10.45 3.13 4.39
CA SER A 144 10.66 2.60 3.03
C SER A 144 12.14 2.29 2.77
N GLU A 145 13.04 3.19 3.17
CA GLU A 145 14.49 3.00 3.01
C GLU A 145 15.01 1.85 3.88
N GLN A 146 14.53 1.72 5.14
CA GLN A 146 14.87 0.57 5.99
C GLN A 146 14.39 -0.76 5.40
N LEU A 147 13.21 -0.79 4.77
CA LEU A 147 12.70 -2.00 4.12
C LEU A 147 13.56 -2.42 2.92
N CYS A 148 14.17 -1.47 2.21
CA CYS A 148 15.11 -1.78 1.12
C CYS A 148 16.30 -2.58 1.61
N CYS A 149 16.86 -2.19 2.76
CA CYS A 149 17.98 -2.89 3.41
C CYS A 149 17.54 -4.21 4.06
N HIS A 150 16.30 -4.26 4.57
CA HIS A 150 15.75 -5.43 5.25
C HIS A 150 15.54 -6.63 4.31
N PHE A 151 15.14 -6.38 3.06
CA PHE A 151 14.90 -7.42 2.06
C PHE A 151 16.13 -7.72 1.18
N SER A 152 17.35 -7.66 1.73
CA SER A 152 18.62 -7.80 0.99
C SER A 152 18.79 -9.12 0.22
N ASP A 153 18.06 -10.17 0.60
CA ASP A 153 18.09 -11.46 -0.08
C ASP A 153 17.23 -11.50 -1.36
N ALA A 154 16.38 -10.49 -1.55
CA ALA A 154 15.58 -10.29 -2.75
C ALA A 154 16.22 -9.29 -3.74
N CYS A 155 15.74 -9.28 -4.98
CA CYS A 155 15.94 -8.17 -5.90
C CYS A 155 14.92 -7.08 -5.58
N VAL A 156 15.35 -6.04 -4.86
CA VAL A 156 14.48 -4.94 -4.43
C VAL A 156 14.58 -3.76 -5.39
N SER A 157 13.44 -3.31 -5.90
CA SER A 157 13.28 -2.06 -6.63
C SER A 157 12.57 -1.04 -5.74
N PHE A 158 13.22 0.08 -5.44
CA PHE A 158 12.63 1.16 -4.65
C PHE A 158 12.15 2.30 -5.57
N ILE A 159 10.84 2.55 -5.56
CA ILE A 159 10.18 3.54 -6.41
C ILE A 159 9.64 4.65 -5.52
N ARG A 160 10.10 5.89 -5.75
CA ARG A 160 9.63 7.08 -5.01
C ARG A 160 8.89 8.03 -5.95
N VAL A 161 7.62 8.27 -5.67
CA VAL A 161 6.78 9.23 -6.40
C VAL A 161 6.64 10.49 -5.55
N ASN A 162 7.38 11.54 -5.93
CA ASN A 162 7.30 12.84 -5.27
C ASN A 162 7.74 13.95 -6.23
N PRO A 163 6.95 15.02 -6.43
CA PRO A 163 7.31 16.10 -7.36
C PRO A 163 8.44 17.00 -6.85
N GLU A 164 8.63 17.08 -5.53
CA GLU A 164 9.55 18.03 -4.88
C GLU A 164 10.79 17.33 -4.30
N LEU A 165 10.60 16.14 -3.72
CA LEU A 165 11.64 15.38 -3.02
C LEU A 165 11.77 13.95 -3.59
N PRO A 166 12.12 13.80 -4.89
CA PRO A 166 12.09 12.51 -5.58
C PRO A 166 13.27 11.59 -5.23
N LEU A 167 14.38 12.11 -4.71
CA LEU A 167 15.60 11.33 -4.44
C LEU A 167 15.55 10.64 -3.07
N ALA A 168 16.34 9.57 -2.92
CA ALA A 168 16.57 8.87 -1.65
C ALA A 168 17.25 9.79 -0.62
N ASP A 169 16.91 9.65 0.66
CA ASP A 169 17.61 10.38 1.73
C ASP A 169 18.95 9.71 2.04
N ASP A 170 19.00 8.38 2.06
CA ASP A 170 20.24 7.61 2.09
C ASP A 170 20.95 7.64 0.71
N PRO A 171 22.17 8.21 0.61
CA PRO A 171 22.93 8.22 -0.63
C PRO A 171 23.39 6.83 -1.09
N GLU A 172 23.47 5.82 -0.21
CA GLU A 172 23.84 4.45 -0.59
C GLU A 172 22.82 3.85 -1.54
N LEU A 173 21.53 4.14 -1.35
CA LEU A 173 20.43 3.66 -2.20
C LEU A 173 20.47 4.21 -3.63
N GLN A 174 21.33 5.21 -3.89
CA GLN A 174 21.53 5.81 -5.21
C GLN A 174 22.78 5.31 -5.92
N LYS A 175 23.58 4.45 -5.27
CA LYS A 175 24.80 3.89 -5.87
C LYS A 175 24.49 2.71 -6.78
N GLU A 176 25.45 2.41 -7.65
CA GLU A 176 25.44 1.21 -8.47
C GLU A 176 25.27 -0.05 -7.60
N GLY A 177 24.29 -0.89 -7.93
CA GLY A 177 23.91 -2.07 -7.16
C GLY A 177 22.52 -1.99 -6.51
N HIS A 178 21.97 -0.78 -6.35
CA HIS A 178 20.59 -0.57 -5.91
C HIS A 178 19.69 -0.16 -7.08
N GLU A 179 18.48 -0.73 -7.17
CA GLU A 179 17.48 -0.32 -8.16
C GLU A 179 16.57 0.74 -7.54
N PHE A 180 16.93 2.02 -7.73
CA PHE A 180 16.13 3.15 -7.27
C PHE A 180 15.54 3.93 -8.45
N ILE A 181 14.23 4.18 -8.40
CA ILE A 181 13.45 4.80 -9.47
C ILE A 181 12.73 6.04 -8.92
N PRO A 182 13.30 7.25 -9.12
CA PRO A 182 12.64 8.49 -8.78
C PRO A 182 11.60 8.87 -9.85
N ILE A 183 10.38 9.18 -9.42
CA ILE A 183 9.29 9.66 -10.27
C ILE A 183 8.86 11.05 -9.79
N MET A 184 9.21 12.07 -10.57
CA MET A 184 8.81 13.46 -10.34
C MET A 184 7.37 13.72 -10.80
N ALA A 185 6.39 13.21 -10.05
CA ALA A 185 4.97 13.40 -10.35
C ALA A 185 4.13 13.45 -9.08
N TYR A 186 2.90 13.98 -9.20
CA TYR A 186 1.90 13.86 -8.14
C TYR A 186 1.35 12.44 -8.05
N GLY A 187 1.05 11.98 -6.83
CA GLY A 187 0.68 10.59 -6.55
C GLY A 187 -0.49 10.06 -7.38
N LEU A 188 -1.59 10.83 -7.48
CA LEU A 188 -2.76 10.40 -8.26
C LEU A 188 -2.45 10.22 -9.75
N GLU A 189 -1.65 11.12 -10.32
CA GLU A 189 -1.26 11.04 -11.73
C GLU A 189 -0.39 9.80 -11.98
N ALA A 190 0.60 9.57 -11.12
CA ALA A 190 1.49 8.42 -11.21
C ALA A 190 0.73 7.10 -11.10
N ILE A 191 -0.15 6.96 -10.11
CA ILE A 191 -0.95 5.73 -9.90
C ILE A 191 -1.83 5.46 -11.12
N LYS A 192 -2.47 6.48 -11.69
CA LYS A 192 -3.31 6.30 -12.90
C LYS A 192 -2.48 5.77 -14.08
N LYS A 193 -1.29 6.32 -14.29
CA LYS A 193 -0.38 5.87 -15.36
C LYS A 193 0.10 4.45 -15.10
N ILE A 194 0.57 4.14 -13.89
CA ILE A 194 1.02 2.80 -13.49
C ILE A 194 -0.10 1.78 -13.71
N ASN A 195 -1.32 2.08 -13.23
CA ASN A 195 -2.45 1.18 -13.39
C ASN A 195 -2.83 0.96 -14.85
N ALA A 196 -2.89 2.03 -15.66
CA ALA A 196 -3.20 1.90 -17.08
C ALA A 196 -2.16 1.02 -17.81
N THR A 197 -0.88 1.20 -17.51
CA THR A 197 0.20 0.38 -18.05
C THR A 197 0.08 -1.09 -17.62
N ILE A 198 -0.20 -1.35 -16.34
CA ILE A 198 -0.39 -2.73 -15.84
C ILE A 198 -1.57 -3.40 -16.56
N MET A 199 -2.70 -2.70 -16.71
CA MET A 199 -3.87 -3.25 -17.39
C MET A 199 -3.60 -3.53 -18.88
N GLN A 200 -2.84 -2.65 -19.54
CA GLN A 200 -2.41 -2.88 -20.92
C GLN A 200 -1.54 -4.13 -21.03
N TRP A 201 -0.52 -4.28 -20.17
CA TRP A 201 0.36 -5.46 -20.18
C TRP A 201 -0.38 -6.75 -19.87
N GLN A 202 -1.37 -6.71 -18.97
CA GLN A 202 -2.22 -7.86 -18.69
C GLN A 202 -3.03 -8.26 -19.92
N ALA A 203 -3.65 -7.30 -20.61
CA ALA A 203 -4.42 -7.57 -21.83
C ALA A 203 -3.52 -8.10 -22.97
N GLU A 204 -2.32 -7.55 -23.13
CA GLU A 204 -1.34 -8.03 -24.11
C GLU A 204 -0.86 -9.46 -23.79
N ALA A 205 -0.62 -9.77 -22.52
CA ALA A 205 -0.22 -11.11 -22.08
C ALA A 205 -1.35 -12.14 -22.28
N GLU A 206 -2.60 -11.77 -21.97
CA GLU A 206 -3.77 -12.62 -22.20
C GLU A 206 -3.99 -12.88 -23.71
N ALA A 207 -3.84 -11.85 -24.55
CA ALA A 207 -3.94 -11.98 -26.00
C ALA A 207 -2.85 -12.89 -26.57
N ALA A 208 -1.59 -12.74 -26.12
CA ALA A 208 -0.48 -13.59 -26.55
C ALA A 208 -0.69 -15.06 -26.13
N GLN A 209 -1.21 -15.31 -24.93
CA GLN A 209 -1.57 -16.67 -24.49
C GLN A 209 -2.73 -17.27 -25.29
N LEU A 210 -3.70 -16.46 -25.70
CA LEU A 210 -4.79 -16.90 -26.58
C LEU A 210 -4.25 -17.24 -27.98
N GLU A 211 -3.35 -16.43 -28.54
CA GLU A 211 -2.72 -16.72 -29.83
C GLU A 211 -1.83 -17.97 -29.77
N GLU A 212 -1.08 -18.18 -28.69
CA GLU A 212 -0.27 -19.40 -28.48
C GLU A 212 -1.17 -20.65 -28.36
N ASN A 213 -2.29 -20.53 -27.63
CA ASN A 213 -3.29 -21.60 -27.53
C ASN A 213 -4.02 -21.85 -28.86
N ASP A 214 -4.35 -20.82 -29.64
CA ASP A 214 -4.98 -20.96 -30.96
C ASP A 214 -3.99 -21.51 -32.01
N ALA A 215 -2.71 -21.15 -31.95
CA ALA A 215 -1.65 -21.76 -32.76
C ALA A 215 -1.45 -23.24 -32.40
N ALA A 216 -1.50 -23.60 -31.10
CA ALA A 216 -1.50 -24.99 -30.64
C ALA A 216 -2.76 -25.75 -31.08
N ARG A 217 -3.90 -25.06 -31.20
CA ARG A 217 -5.19 -25.61 -31.65
C ARG A 217 -5.30 -25.73 -33.17
N CYS A 218 -4.55 -24.91 -33.92
CA CYS A 218 -4.33 -25.03 -35.37
C CYS A 218 -3.11 -25.91 -35.69
N GLY A 219 -2.78 -26.86 -34.81
CA GLY A 219 -1.79 -27.90 -35.09
C GLY A 219 -2.25 -28.78 -36.25
N ASP A 220 -1.39 -28.89 -37.27
CA ASP A 220 -1.44 -29.82 -38.41
C ASP A 220 -2.80 -30.52 -38.66
N LEU A 221 -3.64 -29.86 -39.45
CA LEU A 221 -4.92 -30.42 -39.90
C LEU A 221 -4.75 -31.56 -40.93
N SER A 222 -3.53 -31.96 -41.30
CA SER A 222 -3.31 -33.03 -42.29
C SER A 222 -4.02 -34.32 -41.91
N GLY A 223 -4.06 -34.67 -40.62
CA GLY A 223 -4.78 -35.84 -40.11
C GLY A 223 -6.31 -35.72 -40.25
N PHE A 224 -6.88 -34.54 -39.97
CA PHE A 224 -8.31 -34.28 -40.13
C PHE A 224 -8.70 -34.23 -41.62
N LEU A 225 -7.92 -33.52 -42.44
CA LEU A 225 -8.12 -33.39 -43.89
C LEU A 225 -8.01 -34.75 -44.61
N LYS A 226 -7.11 -35.63 -44.16
CA LYS A 226 -7.02 -37.01 -44.63
C LYS A 226 -8.23 -37.86 -44.19
N ALA A 227 -8.74 -37.64 -42.97
CA ALA A 227 -9.92 -38.33 -42.47
C ALA A 227 -11.23 -37.89 -43.15
N VAL A 228 -11.33 -36.63 -43.59
CA VAL A 228 -12.50 -36.12 -44.35
C VAL A 228 -12.35 -36.26 -45.88
N GLY A 229 -11.29 -36.91 -46.36
CA GLY A 229 -11.07 -37.20 -47.79
C GLY A 229 -10.74 -35.99 -48.66
N ALA A 230 -10.21 -34.91 -48.06
CA ALA A 230 -9.93 -33.65 -48.76
C ALA A 230 -8.56 -33.60 -49.47
N LEU A 231 -7.73 -34.64 -49.36
CA LEU A 231 -6.48 -34.78 -50.12
C LEU A 231 -6.52 -36.09 -50.91
N ASP A 232 -6.91 -35.99 -52.18
CA ASP A 232 -6.92 -37.08 -53.15
C ASP A 232 -5.54 -37.17 -53.82
N GLU A 233 -4.66 -38.03 -53.29
CA GLU A 233 -3.48 -38.50 -54.02
C GLU A 233 -3.93 -39.65 -54.94
N GLY A 234 -4.41 -39.32 -56.14
CA GLY A 234 -4.99 -40.37 -56.98
C GLY A 234 -5.41 -40.02 -58.41
N ALA A 235 -4.78 -39.05 -59.08
CA ALA A 235 -4.89 -38.98 -60.54
C ALA A 235 -3.98 -40.06 -61.19
N VAL A 236 -4.65 -41.16 -61.54
CA VAL A 236 -4.21 -42.39 -62.22
C VAL A 236 -3.31 -42.17 -63.45
N GLU A 237 -2.25 -43.00 -63.56
CA GLU A 237 -1.57 -43.30 -64.83
C GLU A 237 -2.49 -44.05 -65.81
N GLY A 238 -2.59 -43.56 -67.04
CA GLY A 238 -2.64 -44.39 -68.26
C GLY A 238 -4.01 -44.81 -68.85
N ALA A 239 -4.44 -44.11 -69.91
CA ALA A 239 -4.85 -44.65 -71.22
C ALA A 239 -5.05 -43.50 -72.22
#